data_AF-A0A538PAH2-F1
#
_entry.id   AF-A0A538PAH2-F1
#
_cell.length_a   1.000
_cell.length_b   1.000
_cell.length_c   1.000
_cell.angle_alpha   90.00
_cell.angle_beta   90.00
_cell.angle_gamma   90.00
#
_symmetry.space_group_name_H-M   'P 1'
#
loop_
_entity.id
_entity.type
_entity.pdbx_description
1 polymer ?
#
loop_
_entity_poly.entity_id
_entity_poly.type
_entity_poly.pdbx_seq_one_letter_code
_entity_poly.pdbx_strand_id
1 'polypeptide(L)' 'MKAQDRYLLFVRWSDEDQLYVGYCPDLFPAGGVCHGATSLEAYGKLCEIVEDTVKTAEEQGLPLPPPQTRPMREIDAMA' A
#
# COMPACT_ATOMS: atom_id res chain seq x y z
N MET A 1 6.48 15.87 -0.51
CA MET A 1 5.85 14.53 -0.37
C MET A 1 4.56 14.56 -1.14
N LYS A 2 4.34 13.56 -1.99
CA LYS A 2 3.07 13.35 -2.67
C LYS A 2 2.04 12.83 -1.65
N ALA A 3 0.76 13.00 -1.94
CA ALA A 3 -0.31 12.61 -1.03
C ALA A 3 -0.31 11.09 -0.72
N GLN A 4 0.16 10.25 -1.65
CA GLN A 4 0.29 8.81 -1.45
C GLN A 4 1.47 8.39 -0.56
N ASP A 5 2.49 9.23 -0.39
CA ASP A 5 3.72 8.88 0.35
C ASP A 5 3.45 8.61 1.85
N ARG A 6 2.26 8.96 2.33
CA ARG A 6 1.81 8.73 3.71
C ARG A 6 1.35 7.29 3.98
N TYR A 7 1.10 6.50 2.94
CA TYR A 7 0.56 5.14 3.10
C TYR A 7 1.65 4.09 3.07
N LEU A 8 1.50 3.05 3.90
CA LEU A 8 2.40 1.91 3.85
C LEU A 8 2.11 1.05 2.62
N LEU A 9 3.13 0.88 1.78
CA LEU A 9 3.12 -0.03 0.64
C LEU A 9 4.07 -1.18 0.92
N PHE A 10 3.59 -2.41 0.78
CA PHE A 10 4.44 -3.59 0.89
C PHE A 10 4.02 -4.68 -0.08
N VAL A 11 4.97 -5.56 -0.38
CA VAL A 11 4.78 -6.71 -1.26
C VAL A 11 5.20 -7.97 -0.52
N ARG A 12 4.43 -9.03 -0.60
CA ARG A 12 4.78 -10.36 -0.07
C ARG A 12 4.56 -11.44 -1.12
N TRP A 13 5.33 -12.52 -1.03
CA TRP A 13 5.06 -13.73 -1.80
C TRP A 13 3.79 -14.41 -1.29
N SER A 14 2.94 -14.89 -2.21
CA SER A 14 1.80 -15.76 -1.92
C SER A 14 2.13 -17.16 -2.43
N ASP A 15 2.12 -18.15 -1.53
CA ASP A 15 2.32 -19.55 -1.91
C ASP A 15 1.10 -20.12 -2.66
N GLU A 16 -0.10 -19.62 -2.36
CA GLU A 16 -1.33 -20.03 -3.04
C GLU A 16 -1.35 -19.57 -4.51
N ASP A 17 -0.97 -18.31 -4.75
CA ASP A 17 -0.99 -17.72 -6.10
C ASP A 17 0.30 -17.95 -6.88
N GLN A 18 1.38 -18.37 -6.21
CA GLN A 18 2.73 -18.43 -6.76
C GLN A 18 3.16 -17.09 -7.40
N LEU A 19 2.78 -15.98 -6.75
CA LEU A 19 3.01 -14.62 -7.20
C LEU A 19 3.34 -13.68 -6.04
N TYR A 20 4.00 -12.57 -6.34
CA TYR A 20 4.12 -11.45 -5.41
C TYR A 20 2.85 -10.64 -5.40
N VAL A 21 2.30 -10.38 -4.20
CA VAL A 21 1.07 -9.62 -4.00
C VAL A 21 1.39 -8.31 -3.28
N GLY A 22 0.91 -7.19 -3.84
CA GLY A 22 1.05 -5.85 -3.29
C GLY A 22 -0.11 -5.48 -2.36
N TYR A 23 0.19 -4.76 -1.28
CA TYR A 23 -0.76 -4.39 -0.24
C TYR A 23 -0.60 -2.91 0.13
N CYS A 24 -1.74 -2.25 0.31
CA CYS A 24 -1.85 -0.91 0.90
C CYS A 24 -3.07 -0.92 1.82
N PRO A 25 -2.94 -1.41 3.06
CA PRO A 25 -4.08 -1.70 3.95
C PRO A 25 -4.91 -0.48 4.31
N ASP A 26 -4.32 0.72 4.32
CA ASP A 26 -5.02 1.96 4.67
C ASP A 26 -6.00 2.40 3.56
N LEU A 27 -5.68 2.12 2.29
CA LEU A 27 -6.55 2.42 1.14
C LEU A 27 -7.41 1.22 0.72
N PHE A 28 -6.85 0.01 0.85
CA PHE A 28 -7.45 -1.25 0.40
C PHE A 28 -7.45 -2.27 1.56
N PRO A 29 -8.37 -2.14 2.52
CA PRO A 29 -8.41 -3.00 3.71
C PRO A 29 -8.84 -4.44 3.40
N ALA A 30 -9.44 -4.69 2.22
CA ALA A 30 -10.00 -5.99 1.85
C ALA A 30 -8.96 -7.02 1.36
N GLY A 31 -7.66 -6.68 1.29
CA GLY A 31 -6.60 -7.64 0.98
C GLY A 31 -5.57 -7.13 -0.04
N GLY A 32 -5.11 -8.05 -0.90
CA GLY A 32 -4.12 -7.74 -1.94
C GLY A 32 -4.70 -6.86 -3.03
N VAL A 33 -3.91 -5.88 -3.48
CA VAL A 33 -4.29 -4.88 -4.48
C VAL A 33 -3.92 -5.32 -5.89
N CYS A 34 -2.73 -5.91 -6.03
CA CYS A 34 -2.19 -6.32 -7.31
C CYS A 34 -1.20 -7.47 -7.16
N HIS A 35 -0.84 -8.06 -8.29
CA HIS A 35 0.05 -9.21 -8.41
C HIS A 35 1.15 -8.97 -9.44
N GLY A 36 2.30 -9.61 -9.24
CA GLY A 36 3.42 -9.59 -10.17
C GLY A 36 4.29 -10.84 -10.06
N ALA A 37 4.95 -11.20 -11.16
CA ALA A 37 5.87 -12.34 -11.18
C ALA A 37 7.16 -12.06 -10.37
N THR A 38 7.49 -10.78 -10.19
CA THR A 38 8.60 -10.34 -9.35
C THR A 38 8.13 -9.31 -8.32
N SER A 39 8.89 -9.18 -7.22
CA SER A 39 8.61 -8.18 -6.20
C SER A 39 8.60 -6.76 -6.76
N LEU A 40 9.52 -6.45 -7.68
CA LEU A 40 9.62 -5.16 -8.33
C LEU A 40 8.41 -4.86 -9.21
N GLU A 41 7.95 -5.84 -9.99
CA GLU A 41 6.77 -5.70 -10.83
C GLU A 41 5.51 -5.44 -9.99
N ALA A 42 5.30 -6.23 -8.94
CA ALA A 42 4.17 -6.04 -8.04
C ALA A 42 4.22 -4.67 -7.35
N TYR A 43 5.41 -4.23 -6.91
CA TYR A 43 5.58 -2.94 -6.26
C TYR A 43 5.34 -1.76 -7.23
N GLY A 44 5.83 -1.86 -8.47
CA GLY A 44 5.59 -0.84 -9.51
C GLY A 44 4.10 -0.65 -9.76
N LYS A 45 3.37 -1.75 -10.00
CA LYS A 45 1.91 -1.73 -10.18
C LYS A 45 1.19 -1.15 -8.95
N LEU A 46 1.63 -1.53 -7.74
CA LEU A 46 1.06 -1.03 -6.50
C LEU A 46 1.19 0.49 -6.39
N CYS A 47 2.35 1.05 -6.73
CA CYS A 47 2.57 2.49 -6.75
C CYS A 47 1.64 3.21 -7.73
N GLU A 48 1.46 2.68 -8.93
CA GLU A 48 0.57 3.26 -9.95
C GLU A 48 -0.89 3.27 -9.48
N ILE A 49 -1.38 2.15 -8.94
CA ILE A 49 -2.76 2.02 -8.44
C ILE A 49 -3.02 2.98 -7.28
N VAL A 50 -2.07 3.09 -6.36
CA VAL A 50 -2.20 3.97 -5.20
C VAL A 50 -2.16 5.44 -5.62
N GLU A 51 -1.27 5.83 -6.54
CA GLU A 51 -1.23 7.18 -7.08
C GLU A 51 -2.55 7.55 -7.78
N ASP A 52 -3.08 6.67 -8.62
CA ASP A 52 -4.35 6.86 -9.32
C ASP A 52 -5.54 6.98 -8.36
N THR A 53 -5.59 6.12 -7.35
CA THR A 53 -6.65 6.13 -6.32
C THR A 53 -6.64 7.43 -5.53
N VAL A 54 -5.47 7.87 -5.10
CA VAL A 54 -5.30 9.13 -4.36
C VAL A 54 -5.71 10.31 -5.22
N LYS A 55 -5.23 10.37 -6.46
CA LYS A 55 -5.57 11.44 -7.41
C LYS A 55 -7.07 11.50 -7.67
N THR A 56 -7.70 10.35 -7.92
CA THR A 56 -9.15 10.25 -8.17
C THR A 56 -9.96 10.74 -6.97
N ALA A 57 -9.56 10.38 -5.75
CA ALA A 57 -10.22 10.86 -4.53
C ALA A 57 -10.09 12.38 -4.38
N GLU A 58 -8.91 12.94 -4.66
CA GLU A 58 -8.68 14.39 -4.64
C GLU A 58 -9.53 15.12 -5.69
N GLU A 59 -9.60 14.60 -6.92
CA GLU A 59 -10.42 15.16 -8.01
C GLU A 59 -11.92 15.13 -7.70
N GLN A 60 -12.38 14.11 -6.96
CA GLN A 60 -13.78 13.96 -6.54
C GLN A 60 -14.10 14.66 -5.21
N GLY A 61 -13.10 15.24 -4.53
CA GLY A 61 -13.27 15.83 -3.20
C GLY A 61 -13.63 14.79 -2.12
N LEU A 62 -13.28 13.52 -2.34
CA LEU A 62 -13.51 12.45 -1.38
C LEU A 62 -12.44 12.47 -0.29
N PRO A 63 -12.81 12.32 0.99
CA PRO A 63 -11.84 12.28 2.08
C PRO A 63 -10.99 11.01 1.97
N LEU A 64 -9.68 11.21 1.99
CA LEU A 64 -8.71 10.12 2.05
C LEU A 64 -8.58 9.58 3.49
N PRO A 65 -8.52 8.26 3.68
CA PRO A 65 -8.39 7.67 5.01
C PRO A 65 -7.06 8.06 5.66
N PRO A 66 -7.02 8.24 7.00
CA PRO A 66 -5.77 8.48 7.69
C PRO A 66 -4.88 7.23 7.63
N PRO A 67 -3.55 7.37 7.49
CA PRO A 67 -2.64 6.23 7.56
C PRO A 67 -2.63 5.69 8.99
N GLN A 68 -3.07 4.44 9.16
CA GLN A 68 -3.11 3.76 10.46
C GLN A 68 -2.05 2.67 10.56
N THR A 69 -1.59 2.16 9.41
CA THR A 69 -0.64 1.07 9.36
C THR A 69 0.77 1.58 9.62
N ARG A 70 1.31 1.26 10.80
CA ARG A 70 2.66 1.66 11.20
C ARG A 70 3.71 0.69 10.64
N PRO A 71 4.75 1.17 9.93
CA PRO A 71 5.80 0.31 9.36
C PRO A 71 6.67 -0.40 10.39
N MET A 72 6.67 0.03 11.65
CA MET A 72 7.46 -0.55 12.75
C MET A 72 6.70 -0.46 14.08
N ARG A 73 6.89 -1.45 14.95
CA ARG A 73 6.62 -1.32 16.38
C ARG A 73 7.59 -0.25 16.90
N GLU A 74 7.08 0.83 17.49
CA GLU A 74 7.92 1.74 18.26
C GLU A 74 8.66 0.90 19.30
N ILE A 75 9.98 0.82 19.20
CA ILE A 75 10.77 0.37 20.33
C ILE A 75 10.73 1.55 21.28
N ASP A 76 9.86 1.47 22.28
CA ASP A 76 9.91 2.39 23.41
C ASP A 76 11.31 2.21 24.02
N ALA A 77 12.20 3.16 23.76
CA ALA A 77 13.53 3.19 24.31
C ALA A 77 13.43 3.62 25.78
N MET A 78 12.76 2.80 26.59
CA MET A 78 12.69 2.93 28.04
C MET A 78 12.74 1.54 28.68
N ALA A 79 13.96 1.05 28.91
CA ALA A 79 14.38 0.32 30.11
C ALA A 79 15.92 0.20 30.14
#